data_AF-A0A9D7RJA1-F1
#
_entry.id   AF-A0A9D7RJA1-F1
#
_cell.length_a   1.000
_cell.length_b   1.000
_cell.length_c   1.000
_cell.angle_alpha   90.00
_cell.angle_beta   90.00
_cell.angle_gamma   90.00
#
_symmetry.space_group_name_H-M   'P 1'
#
loop_
_entity.id
_entity.type
_entity.pdbx_description
1 polymer ?
#
loop_
_entity_poly.entity_id
_entity_poly.type
_entity_poly.pdbx_seq_one_letter_code
_entity_poly.pdbx_strand_id
1 'polypeptide(L)'
;MSAEHFIYSKQSAFGTWVTPAKALPVVTADLQSGREVKSMETTGAGRAPYLHVLGAKPVTLATELPWWTVNTGTLLNQLLTTIATTNPNAGVYDHALLFDDTTTLGSISAQVKHNATVGRNALGCVVNGMTISAATKEAARLSFDYLCKDEAKVGGVWDYDGTTSSAAIVASPSYATLRRPFMFYDAAIVAGGTPSLASGKLSVSGGTSYTKLLNAEIKIATNLDGDGYGLSTDPTVQELYPGNRAIELTFEMSWTDYSLTFYDNARAGTAMAFDMALSGPVITGAFKYEAHVCLPSVFFDPVNLPAIGGDKKRRTVQVKGTAQTDTTTGVDMGLWIRTSEATL
;
A
#
# COMPACT_ATOMS: atom_id res chain seq x y z
N MET A 1 19.48 9.25 7.95
CA MET A 1 20.10 8.03 7.41
C MET A 1 18.97 7.20 6.83
N SER A 2 18.94 6.96 5.52
CA SER A 2 17.95 6.04 4.93
C SER A 2 18.20 4.64 5.48
N ALA A 3 17.14 3.89 5.82
CA ALA A 3 17.27 2.49 6.16
C ALA A 3 17.84 1.73 4.95
N GLU A 4 18.84 0.87 5.16
CA GLU A 4 19.44 0.10 4.08
C GLU A 4 18.48 -1.00 3.60
N HIS A 5 17.66 -1.54 4.52
CA HIS A 5 16.74 -2.65 4.25
C HIS A 5 15.50 -2.58 5.16
N PHE A 6 14.35 -2.95 4.58
CA PHE A 6 13.13 -3.25 5.31
C PHE A 6 12.94 -4.76 5.35
N ILE A 7 13.03 -5.35 6.55
CA ILE A 7 12.89 -6.81 6.73
C ILE A 7 11.56 -7.06 7.41
N TYR A 8 10.75 -7.99 6.89
CA TYR A 8 9.39 -8.23 7.39
C TYR A 8 9.03 -9.72 7.45
N SER A 9 8.00 -10.04 8.23
CA SER A 9 7.30 -11.33 8.22
C SER A 9 5.87 -11.19 8.73
N LYS A 10 4.95 -12.00 8.17
CA LYS A 10 3.56 -12.07 8.61
C LYS A 10 3.48 -12.56 10.05
N GLN A 11 2.62 -11.93 10.84
CA GLN A 11 2.26 -12.43 12.17
C GLN A 11 1.07 -13.38 12.07
N SER A 12 1.01 -14.36 12.98
CA SER A 12 -0.17 -15.21 13.15
C SER A 12 -1.32 -14.47 13.83
N ALA A 13 -1.00 -13.47 14.65
CA ALA A 13 -1.94 -12.59 15.32
C ALA A 13 -1.29 -11.22 15.56
N PHE A 14 -2.11 -10.17 15.56
CA PHE A 14 -1.66 -8.81 15.85
C PHE A 14 -0.92 -8.75 17.20
N GLY A 15 0.25 -8.10 17.20
CA GLY A 15 1.05 -7.94 18.40
C GLY A 15 1.90 -9.16 18.81
N THR A 16 1.92 -10.23 18.01
CA THR A 16 2.81 -11.37 18.26
C THR A 16 4.08 -11.25 17.44
N TRP A 17 5.24 -11.07 18.08
CA TRP A 17 6.50 -10.93 17.37
C TRP A 17 6.86 -12.20 16.60
N VAL A 18 7.06 -12.06 15.29
CA VAL A 18 7.63 -13.10 14.42
C VAL A 18 8.94 -12.56 13.86
N THR A 19 10.03 -13.29 14.04
CA THR A 19 11.35 -12.88 13.54
C THR A 19 11.30 -12.61 12.03
N PRO A 20 11.54 -11.36 11.58
CA PRO A 20 11.51 -11.01 10.17
C PRO A 20 12.52 -11.82 9.33
N ALA A 21 12.06 -12.42 8.24
CA ALA A 21 12.89 -13.27 7.37
C ALA A 21 12.98 -12.79 5.92
N LYS A 22 12.05 -11.93 5.44
CA LYS A 22 12.01 -11.46 4.05
C LYS A 22 12.52 -10.03 3.98
N ALA A 23 13.50 -9.73 3.12
CA ALA A 23 14.09 -8.39 3.00
C ALA A 23 13.70 -7.72 1.68
N LEU A 24 13.37 -6.43 1.76
CA LEU A 24 13.11 -5.55 0.61
C LEU A 24 14.04 -4.33 0.65
N PRO A 25 14.57 -3.90 -0.50
CA PRO A 25 15.27 -2.63 -0.60
C PRO A 25 14.22 -1.52 -0.67
N VAL A 26 14.38 -0.55 0.22
CA VAL A 26 13.51 0.62 0.33
C VAL A 26 14.26 1.88 -0.06
N VAL A 27 13.55 2.87 -0.60
CA VAL A 27 14.06 4.24 -0.75
C VAL A 27 14.12 4.88 0.63
N THR A 28 13.02 4.75 1.39
CA THR A 28 12.89 5.27 2.73
C THR A 28 12.13 4.28 3.61
N ALA A 29 12.51 4.21 4.88
CA ALA A 29 11.70 3.62 5.94
C ALA A 29 11.90 4.46 7.19
N ASP A 30 10.82 5.08 7.65
CA ASP A 30 10.84 5.99 8.79
C ASP A 30 9.91 5.45 9.88
N LEU A 31 10.51 5.01 10.98
CA LEU A 31 9.81 4.50 12.14
C LEU A 31 9.78 5.59 13.21
N GLN A 32 8.59 6.11 13.45
CA GLN A 32 8.34 7.19 14.37
C GLN A 32 7.54 6.71 15.56
N SER A 33 7.86 7.31 16.70
CA SER A 33 7.34 6.91 17.99
C SER A 33 7.42 8.08 18.95
N GLY A 34 6.31 8.40 19.59
CA GLY A 34 6.26 9.48 20.57
C GLY A 34 5.40 9.07 21.73
N ARG A 35 5.98 8.95 22.92
CA ARG A 35 5.18 8.71 24.11
C ARG A 35 4.54 10.01 24.55
N GLU A 36 3.22 9.97 24.78
CA GLU A 36 2.49 11.10 25.31
C GLU A 36 2.95 11.42 26.74
N VAL A 37 3.13 12.71 27.02
CA VAL A 37 3.41 13.19 28.37
C VAL A 37 2.13 13.80 28.92
N LYS A 38 1.52 13.15 29.91
CA LYS A 38 0.37 13.71 30.61
C LYS A 38 0.85 14.62 31.75
N SER A 39 0.48 15.90 31.69
CA SER A 39 0.68 16.83 32.80
C SER A 39 -0.33 16.51 33.92
N MET A 40 0.14 16.33 35.15
CA MET A 40 -0.77 16.26 36.29
C MET A 40 -1.42 17.62 36.52
N GLU A 41 -2.75 17.65 36.58
CA GLU A 41 -3.46 18.78 37.17
C GLU A 41 -3.30 18.72 38.70
N THR A 42 -2.77 19.80 39.28
CA THR A 42 -2.51 19.89 40.72
C THR A 42 -3.84 20.04 41.49
N THR A 43 -4.41 18.95 42.01
CA THR A 43 -5.64 18.98 42.81
C THR A 43 -5.40 19.27 44.31
N GLY A 44 -4.42 20.10 44.68
CA GLY A 44 -4.22 20.52 46.07
C GLY A 44 -2.91 21.26 46.37
N ALA A 45 -2.91 22.01 47.47
CA ALA A 45 -1.74 22.77 47.96
C ALA A 45 -0.71 21.85 48.64
N GLY A 46 0.06 21.12 47.85
CA GLY A 46 1.18 20.30 48.32
C GLY A 46 2.25 20.15 47.23
N ARG A 47 3.53 20.09 47.61
CA ARG A 47 4.62 19.80 46.67
C ARG A 47 4.51 18.35 46.20
N ALA A 48 3.94 18.14 45.01
CA ALA A 48 3.92 16.83 44.39
C ALA A 48 5.33 16.47 43.84
N PRO A 49 5.78 15.21 43.96
CA PRO A 49 6.93 14.73 43.19
C PRO A 49 6.61 14.85 41.69
N TYR A 50 7.59 15.28 40.89
CA TYR A 50 7.50 15.28 39.42
C TYR A 50 7.49 13.85 38.88
N LEU A 51 6.40 13.12 39.12
CA LEU A 51 6.15 11.83 38.48
C LEU A 51 5.45 12.11 37.15
N HIS A 52 6.18 12.06 36.04
CA HIS A 52 5.54 12.06 34.73
C HIS A 52 4.77 10.74 34.58
N VAL A 53 3.45 10.81 34.52
CA VAL A 53 2.65 9.65 34.12
C VAL A 53 2.83 9.48 32.62
N LEU A 54 3.42 8.35 32.27
CA LEU A 54 3.69 7.96 30.89
C LEU A 54 2.36 7.60 30.22
N GLY A 55 2.00 8.33 29.16
CA GLY A 55 0.75 8.13 28.42
C GLY A 55 0.89 7.10 27.30
N ALA A 56 -0.04 7.17 26.34
CA ALA A 56 -0.04 6.29 25.18
C ALA A 56 1.26 6.43 24.36
N LYS A 57 1.62 5.37 23.65
CA LYS A 57 2.77 5.33 22.74
C LYS A 57 2.27 5.05 21.32
N PRO A 58 1.86 6.08 20.56
CA PRO A 58 1.66 5.95 19.13
C PRO A 58 2.95 5.59 18.41
N VAL A 59 2.85 4.58 17.53
CA VAL A 59 3.94 4.10 16.69
C VAL A 59 3.46 4.06 15.24
N THR A 60 4.16 4.78 14.38
CA THR A 60 3.89 4.82 12.94
C THR A 60 5.14 4.44 12.17
N LEU A 61 4.93 3.77 11.04
CA LEU A 61 6.00 3.43 10.12
C LEU A 61 5.56 3.85 8.73
N ALA A 62 6.41 4.59 8.01
CA ALA A 62 6.22 4.88 6.60
C ALA A 62 7.34 4.23 5.80
N THR A 63 7.00 3.53 4.71
CA THR A 63 8.00 2.94 3.80
C THR A 63 7.72 3.34 2.36
N GLU A 64 8.75 3.69 1.61
CA GLU A 64 8.70 3.87 0.16
C GLU A 64 9.67 2.90 -0.51
N LEU A 65 9.21 2.19 -1.53
CA LEU A 65 10.04 1.31 -2.35
C LEU A 65 9.68 1.41 -3.83
N PRO A 66 10.65 1.19 -4.73
CA PRO A 66 10.32 0.83 -6.10
C PRO A 66 9.48 -0.45 -6.09
N TRP A 67 8.53 -0.58 -7.02
CA TRP A 67 7.74 -1.79 -7.15
C TRP A 67 8.59 -2.90 -7.79
N TRP A 68 9.32 -3.61 -6.95
CA TRP A 68 10.18 -4.72 -7.38
C TRP A 68 9.34 -5.86 -7.93
N THR A 69 9.87 -6.49 -8.98
CA THR A 69 9.26 -7.67 -9.64
C THR A 69 9.30 -8.93 -8.78
N VAL A 70 10.07 -8.92 -7.69
CA VAL A 70 10.26 -10.02 -6.73
C VAL A 70 10.00 -9.52 -5.31
N ASN A 71 9.49 -10.37 -4.43
CA ASN A 71 9.19 -10.13 -3.00
C ASN A 71 8.14 -9.05 -2.69
N THR A 72 7.86 -8.11 -3.58
CA THR A 72 6.78 -7.12 -3.37
C THR A 72 5.40 -7.78 -3.39
N GLY A 73 5.19 -8.77 -4.27
CA GLY A 73 3.94 -9.55 -4.31
C GLY A 73 3.70 -10.32 -3.01
N THR A 74 4.75 -10.79 -2.35
CA THR A 74 4.67 -11.39 -1.02
C THR A 74 4.23 -10.40 0.04
N LEU A 75 4.83 -9.19 0.06
CA LEU A 75 4.45 -8.15 1.00
C LEU A 75 2.97 -7.83 0.80
N LEU A 76 2.55 -7.57 -0.44
CA LEU A 76 1.16 -7.31 -0.77
C LEU A 76 0.23 -8.46 -0.38
N ASN A 77 0.62 -9.72 -0.58
CA ASN A 77 -0.17 -10.87 -0.12
C ASN A 77 -0.33 -10.90 1.40
N GLN A 78 0.71 -10.54 2.17
CA GLN A 78 0.63 -10.49 3.62
C GLN A 78 -0.28 -9.37 4.13
N LEU A 79 -0.50 -8.33 3.30
CA LEU A 79 -1.27 -7.14 3.65
C LEU A 79 -2.72 -7.19 3.15
N LEU A 80 -2.95 -7.68 1.93
CA LEU A 80 -4.25 -7.67 1.24
C LEU A 80 -5.12 -8.90 1.52
N THR A 81 -4.57 -9.89 2.24
CA THR A 81 -5.19 -11.09 2.85
C THR A 81 -5.90 -12.08 1.94
N THR A 82 -6.58 -11.67 0.86
CA THR A 82 -7.30 -12.57 -0.04
C THR A 82 -6.61 -12.71 -1.39
N ILE A 83 -6.30 -13.96 -1.75
CA ILE A 83 -5.56 -14.29 -2.96
C ILE A 83 -6.16 -15.48 -3.71
N ALA A 84 -6.34 -15.30 -5.02
CA ALA A 84 -6.51 -16.39 -5.96
C ALA A 84 -5.22 -16.58 -6.75
N THR A 85 -4.74 -17.82 -6.85
CA THR A 85 -3.52 -18.15 -7.60
C THR A 85 -3.88 -19.08 -8.74
N THR A 86 -3.39 -18.75 -9.93
CA THR A 86 -3.52 -19.60 -11.12
C THR A 86 -2.12 -19.93 -11.64
N ASN A 87 -1.93 -21.18 -12.08
CA ASN A 87 -0.66 -21.67 -12.65
C ASN A 87 -0.85 -21.82 -14.17
N PRO A 88 -0.68 -20.74 -14.96
CA PRO A 88 -0.85 -20.80 -16.41
C PRO A 88 0.16 -21.72 -17.10
N ASN A 89 1.35 -21.90 -16.51
CA ASN A 89 2.43 -22.75 -17.04
C ASN A 89 3.41 -23.12 -15.93
N ALA A 90 4.07 -24.27 -16.05
CA ALA A 90 5.07 -24.71 -15.07
C ALA A 90 6.09 -23.60 -14.72
N GLY A 91 6.07 -23.14 -13.47
CA GLY A 91 6.97 -22.10 -12.95
C GLY A 91 6.50 -20.65 -13.11
N VAL A 92 5.33 -20.41 -13.72
CA VAL A 92 4.71 -19.08 -13.88
C VAL A 92 3.42 -19.04 -13.07
N TYR A 93 3.29 -18.05 -12.19
CA TYR A 93 2.12 -17.88 -11.34
C TYR A 93 1.49 -16.51 -11.55
N ASP A 94 0.17 -16.53 -11.63
CA ASP A 94 -0.66 -15.35 -11.70
C ASP A 94 -1.41 -15.23 -10.38
N HIS A 95 -1.12 -14.17 -9.64
CA HIS A 95 -1.72 -13.88 -8.34
C HIS A 95 -2.71 -12.73 -8.48
N ALA A 96 -3.94 -13.00 -8.11
CA ALA A 96 -4.99 -12.02 -8.04
C ALA A 96 -5.25 -11.69 -6.58
N LEU A 97 -5.00 -10.44 -6.25
CA LEU A 97 -5.11 -9.87 -4.91
C LEU A 97 -6.34 -8.97 -4.93
N LEU A 98 -7.32 -9.34 -4.12
CA LEU A 98 -8.48 -8.49 -3.86
C LEU A 98 -8.33 -7.97 -2.44
N PHE A 99 -8.70 -6.72 -2.25
CA PHE A 99 -8.93 -6.22 -0.91
C PHE A 99 -10.16 -6.91 -0.33
N ASP A 100 -10.04 -7.46 0.88
CA ASP A 100 -11.12 -8.17 1.56
C ASP A 100 -11.47 -7.48 2.88
N ASP A 101 -12.59 -6.77 2.87
CA ASP A 101 -13.14 -6.05 4.03
C ASP A 101 -13.72 -6.97 5.10
N THR A 102 -13.91 -8.25 4.79
CA THR A 102 -14.51 -9.22 5.70
C THR A 102 -13.47 -9.99 6.50
N THR A 103 -12.21 -10.00 6.05
CA THR A 103 -11.10 -10.64 6.75
C THR A 103 -10.37 -9.69 7.69
N THR A 104 -9.86 -10.21 8.81
CA THR A 104 -8.98 -9.46 9.69
C THR A 104 -7.74 -9.00 8.93
N LEU A 105 -7.41 -7.70 9.04
CA LEU A 105 -6.25 -7.12 8.37
C LEU A 105 -4.96 -7.85 8.74
N GLY A 106 -4.11 -8.05 7.73
CA GLY A 106 -2.81 -8.66 7.93
C GLY A 106 -1.88 -7.75 8.73
N SER A 107 -1.18 -8.32 9.73
CA SER A 107 -0.14 -7.63 10.47
C SER A 107 1.23 -8.24 10.19
N ILE A 108 2.26 -7.40 10.22
CA ILE A 108 3.66 -7.82 10.03
C ILE A 108 4.52 -7.40 11.22
N SER A 109 5.52 -8.23 11.52
CA SER A 109 6.70 -7.82 12.29
C SER A 109 7.74 -7.30 11.31
N ALA A 110 8.36 -6.17 11.65
CA ALA A 110 9.35 -5.55 10.78
C ALA A 110 10.62 -5.13 11.54
N GLN A 111 11.74 -5.06 10.82
CA GLN A 111 12.98 -4.44 11.27
C GLN A 111 13.46 -3.43 10.22
N VAL A 112 13.59 -2.18 10.67
CA VAL A 112 14.21 -1.10 9.90
C VAL A 112 15.70 -1.10 10.23
N LYS A 113 16.52 -1.52 9.27
CA LYS A 113 17.95 -1.73 9.47
C LYS A 113 18.76 -0.54 8.96
N HIS A 114 19.67 -0.03 9.78
CA HIS A 114 20.62 1.02 9.37
C HIS A 114 22.04 0.48 9.13
N ASN A 115 22.45 -0.55 9.89
CA ASN A 115 23.69 -1.29 9.66
C ASN A 115 23.63 -2.66 10.35
N ALA A 116 24.75 -3.38 10.45
CA ALA A 116 24.83 -4.73 11.03
C ALA A 116 24.43 -4.84 12.51
N THR A 117 24.49 -3.75 13.28
CA THR A 117 24.22 -3.74 14.74
C THR A 117 23.16 -2.72 15.16
N VAL A 118 22.82 -1.78 14.28
CA VAL A 118 21.87 -0.69 14.53
C VAL A 118 20.64 -0.86 13.66
N GLY A 119 19.50 -0.94 14.32
CA GLY A 119 18.18 -0.96 13.70
C GLY A 119 17.10 -0.76 14.75
N ARG A 120 15.86 -0.69 14.27
CA ARG A 120 14.68 -0.66 15.12
C ARG A 120 13.71 -1.76 14.68
N ASN A 121 13.11 -2.43 15.65
CA ASN A 121 12.08 -3.41 15.45
C ASN A 121 10.72 -2.72 15.62
N ALA A 122 9.79 -3.03 14.72
CA ALA A 122 8.41 -2.57 14.76
C ALA A 122 7.50 -3.80 14.84
N LEU A 123 6.67 -3.85 15.87
CA LEU A 123 5.77 -4.96 16.16
C LEU A 123 4.37 -4.61 15.67
N GLY A 124 3.69 -5.58 15.05
CA GLY A 124 2.26 -5.47 14.77
C GLY A 124 1.94 -4.34 13.80
N CYS A 125 2.70 -4.20 12.73
CA CYS A 125 2.45 -3.18 11.74
C CYS A 125 1.31 -3.61 10.80
N VAL A 126 0.25 -2.82 10.77
CA VAL A 126 -0.93 -2.99 9.92
C VAL A 126 -1.02 -1.80 8.97
N VAL A 127 -1.33 -2.06 7.70
CA VAL A 127 -1.40 -0.99 6.69
C VAL A 127 -2.63 -0.13 6.89
N ASN A 128 -2.39 1.15 7.13
CA ASN A 128 -3.41 2.20 7.15
C ASN A 128 -3.54 2.91 5.79
N GLY A 129 -2.42 3.02 5.07
CA GLY A 129 -2.35 3.69 3.78
C GLY A 129 -1.46 2.93 2.80
N MET A 130 -1.88 2.83 1.54
CA MET A 130 -1.05 2.37 0.44
C MET A 130 -1.17 3.35 -0.72
N THR A 131 -0.04 3.75 -1.30
CA THR A 131 0.01 4.56 -2.52
C THR A 131 0.74 3.80 -3.61
N ILE A 132 0.09 3.63 -4.75
CA ILE A 132 0.70 3.13 -5.98
C ILE A 132 0.92 4.33 -6.89
N SER A 133 2.17 4.62 -7.24
CA SER A 133 2.49 5.72 -8.16
C SER A 133 3.30 5.25 -9.34
N ALA A 134 2.96 5.78 -10.51
CA ALA A 134 3.55 5.37 -11.78
C ALA A 134 3.58 6.57 -12.73
N ALA A 135 4.71 6.76 -13.41
CA ALA A 135 4.89 7.81 -14.40
C ALA A 135 5.59 7.27 -15.64
N THR A 136 5.28 7.85 -16.81
CA THR A 136 5.81 7.43 -18.10
C THR A 136 7.33 7.38 -18.11
N LYS A 137 7.87 6.20 -18.42
CA LYS A 137 9.33 5.88 -18.47
C LYS A 137 10.03 5.92 -17.11
N GLU A 138 9.29 5.91 -16.01
CA GLU A 138 9.84 5.80 -14.66
C GLU A 138 9.48 4.44 -14.04
N ALA A 139 10.24 4.06 -13.01
CA ALA A 139 9.92 2.89 -12.20
C ALA A 139 8.68 3.20 -11.37
N ALA A 140 7.71 2.28 -11.37
CA ALA A 140 6.57 2.36 -10.48
C ALA A 140 7.04 2.28 -9.01
N ARG A 141 6.33 2.94 -8.10
CA ARG A 141 6.64 2.98 -6.67
C ARG A 141 5.43 2.57 -5.86
N LEU A 142 5.72 2.00 -4.70
CA LEU A 142 4.76 1.71 -3.65
C LEU A 142 5.20 2.44 -2.40
N SER A 143 4.25 3.14 -1.79
CA SER A 143 4.41 3.69 -0.45
C SER A 143 3.37 3.07 0.47
N PHE A 144 3.78 2.78 1.70
CA PHE A 144 2.92 2.19 2.72
C PHE A 144 3.05 2.99 4.00
N ASP A 145 1.90 3.30 4.59
CA ASP A 145 1.76 3.88 5.91
C ASP A 145 1.20 2.81 6.84
N TYR A 146 1.93 2.51 7.91
CA TYR A 146 1.55 1.51 8.89
C TYR A 146 1.27 2.15 10.25
N LEU A 147 0.26 1.61 10.92
CA LEU A 147 0.11 1.72 12.37
C LEU A 147 0.72 0.47 13.00
N CYS A 148 1.64 0.66 13.95
CA CYS A 148 2.30 -0.45 14.62
C CYS A 148 1.88 -0.50 16.09
N LYS A 149 1.94 -1.68 16.69
CA LYS A 149 1.71 -1.87 18.12
C LYS A 149 2.79 -1.18 18.93
N ASP A 150 4.04 -1.52 18.67
CA ASP A 150 5.18 -1.08 19.48
C ASP A 150 6.44 -0.93 18.62
N GLU A 151 7.41 -0.15 19.09
CA GLU A 151 8.78 -0.19 18.60
C GLU A 151 9.80 -0.36 19.71
N ALA A 152 10.89 -1.04 19.39
CA ALA A 152 12.06 -1.14 20.23
C ALA A 152 13.33 -1.02 19.41
N LYS A 153 14.40 -0.51 20.03
CA LYS A 153 15.74 -0.66 19.46
C LYS A 153 16.07 -2.15 19.36
N VAL A 154 16.83 -2.52 18.35
CA VAL A 154 17.42 -3.86 18.26
C VAL A 154 18.15 -4.21 19.57
N GLY A 155 17.83 -5.37 20.16
CA GLY A 155 18.37 -5.78 21.47
C GLY A 155 17.92 -4.93 22.66
N GLY A 156 17.00 -3.98 22.45
CA GLY A 156 16.39 -3.15 23.48
C GLY A 156 15.26 -3.89 24.19
N VAL A 157 14.32 -3.14 24.77
CA VAL A 157 13.19 -3.69 25.52
C VAL A 157 11.89 -3.19 24.89
N TRP A 158 10.92 -4.08 24.74
CA TRP A 158 9.57 -3.74 24.31
C TRP A 158 8.81 -3.04 25.45
N ASP A 159 8.02 -2.03 25.11
CA ASP A 159 7.17 -1.35 26.09
C ASP A 159 5.89 -2.15 26.40
N TYR A 160 5.45 -3.03 25.49
CA TYR A 160 4.21 -3.81 25.69
C TYR A 160 4.34 -4.91 26.75
N ASP A 161 5.47 -5.63 26.82
CA ASP A 161 5.69 -6.74 27.75
C ASP A 161 7.00 -6.71 28.54
N GLY A 162 7.87 -5.71 28.30
CA GLY A 162 9.16 -5.59 28.98
C GLY A 162 10.19 -6.65 28.58
N THR A 163 9.92 -7.48 27.57
CA THR A 163 10.87 -8.48 27.08
C THR A 163 11.92 -7.87 26.15
N THR A 164 13.04 -8.56 25.99
CA THR A 164 14.12 -8.12 25.11
C THR A 164 13.72 -8.26 23.64
N SER A 165 13.86 -7.16 22.91
CA SER A 165 13.63 -7.11 21.47
C SER A 165 14.72 -7.87 20.70
N SER A 166 14.36 -8.42 19.55
CA SER A 166 15.28 -9.24 18.74
C SER A 166 16.54 -8.48 18.31
N ALA A 167 17.63 -9.23 18.14
CA ALA A 167 18.90 -8.71 17.64
C ALA A 167 18.80 -8.25 16.16
N ALA A 168 19.84 -7.56 15.68
CA ALA A 168 19.90 -7.10 14.30
C ALA A 168 19.94 -8.33 13.39
N ILE A 169 19.07 -8.33 12.39
CA ILE A 169 18.95 -9.43 11.45
C ILE A 169 19.91 -9.15 10.30
N VAL A 170 20.72 -10.15 9.97
CA VAL A 170 21.50 -10.12 8.74
C VAL A 170 20.51 -10.35 7.60
N ALA A 171 20.13 -9.27 6.92
CA ALA A 171 19.40 -9.38 5.67
C ALA A 171 20.20 -10.30 4.75
N SER A 172 19.64 -11.46 4.41
CA SER A 172 20.07 -12.19 3.23
C SER A 172 19.26 -11.58 2.08
N PRO A 173 19.83 -10.66 1.30
CA PRO A 173 19.13 -10.14 0.15
C PRO A 173 18.75 -11.32 -0.77
N SER A 174 17.46 -11.63 -0.87
CA SER A 174 16.93 -12.50 -1.92
C SER A 174 16.82 -11.72 -3.23
N TYR A 175 17.89 -10.99 -3.59
CA TYR A 175 18.02 -10.34 -4.90
C TYR A 175 18.64 -11.34 -5.87
N ALA A 176 17.94 -12.46 -6.10
CA ALA A 176 18.37 -13.41 -7.10
C ALA A 176 18.31 -12.72 -8.46
N THR A 177 19.48 -12.26 -8.94
CA THR A 177 19.73 -11.48 -10.16
C THR A 177 19.11 -10.07 -10.18
N LEU A 178 19.82 -9.11 -10.78
CA LEU A 178 19.45 -7.69 -10.95
C LEU A 178 18.14 -7.51 -11.74
N ARG A 179 16.99 -7.92 -11.19
CA ARG A 179 15.68 -7.75 -11.83
C ARG A 179 15.20 -6.33 -11.54
N ARG A 180 14.96 -5.58 -12.63
CA ARG A 180 14.52 -4.18 -12.54
C ARG A 180 13.12 -4.09 -11.91
N PRO A 181 12.77 -2.96 -11.27
CA PRO A 181 11.39 -2.67 -10.89
C PRO A 181 10.45 -2.71 -12.10
N PHE A 182 9.16 -2.81 -11.83
CA PHE A 182 8.14 -2.61 -12.85
C PHE A 182 8.25 -1.21 -13.46
N MET A 183 8.17 -1.16 -14.80
CA MET A 183 8.17 0.09 -15.54
C MET A 183 6.75 0.38 -16.01
N PHE A 184 6.34 1.63 -15.85
CA PHE A 184 5.05 2.09 -16.35
C PHE A 184 5.12 2.26 -17.87
N TYR A 185 4.20 1.58 -18.57
CA TYR A 185 4.07 1.63 -20.01
C TYR A 185 2.85 2.43 -20.42
N ASP A 186 1.68 2.00 -19.95
CA ASP A 186 0.41 2.65 -20.21
C ASP A 186 -0.58 2.45 -19.06
N ALA A 187 -1.53 3.37 -19.00
CA ALA A 187 -2.78 3.20 -18.29
C ALA A 187 -3.87 3.90 -19.10
N ALA A 188 -5.09 3.41 -18.93
CA ALA A 188 -6.25 3.84 -19.67
C ALA A 188 -7.45 4.05 -18.74
N ILE A 189 -8.25 5.05 -19.10
CA ILE A 189 -9.63 5.17 -18.62
C ILE A 189 -10.55 4.54 -19.67
N VAL A 190 -11.39 3.61 -19.24
CA VAL A 190 -12.31 2.87 -20.10
C VAL A 190 -13.74 3.22 -19.70
N ALA A 191 -14.54 3.74 -20.64
CA ALA A 191 -15.99 3.89 -20.44
C ALA A 191 -16.78 2.90 -21.29
N GLY A 192 -17.91 2.45 -20.74
CA GLY A 192 -18.79 1.46 -21.38
C GLY A 192 -18.25 0.03 -21.39
N GLY A 193 -17.12 -0.25 -20.71
CA GLY A 193 -16.62 -1.61 -20.50
C GLY A 193 -17.40 -2.34 -19.40
N THR A 194 -17.42 -3.67 -19.45
CA THR A 194 -18.05 -4.51 -18.42
C THR A 194 -16.98 -5.11 -17.51
N PRO A 195 -16.94 -4.75 -16.22
CA PRO A 195 -16.10 -5.42 -15.24
C PRO A 195 -16.48 -6.90 -15.09
N SER A 196 -15.48 -7.76 -14.94
CA SER A 196 -15.68 -9.18 -14.67
C SER A 196 -14.69 -9.66 -13.62
N LEU A 197 -15.16 -10.52 -12.73
CA LEU A 197 -14.33 -11.16 -11.71
C LEU A 197 -14.24 -12.65 -12.01
N ALA A 198 -13.05 -13.11 -12.41
CA ALA A 198 -12.81 -14.52 -12.72
C ALA A 198 -11.53 -15.00 -12.04
N SER A 199 -11.62 -16.09 -11.26
CA SER A 199 -10.47 -16.61 -10.49
C SER A 199 -9.76 -15.53 -9.67
N GLY A 200 -10.53 -14.65 -9.01
CA GLY A 200 -10.04 -13.52 -8.24
C GLY A 200 -9.41 -12.38 -9.05
N LYS A 201 -9.27 -12.51 -10.37
CA LYS A 201 -8.76 -11.44 -11.24
C LYS A 201 -9.92 -10.57 -11.67
N LEU A 202 -9.84 -9.30 -11.30
CA LEU A 202 -10.70 -8.27 -11.84
C LEU A 202 -10.15 -7.81 -13.19
N SER A 203 -11.01 -7.75 -14.19
CA SER A 203 -10.69 -7.23 -15.51
C SER A 203 -11.87 -6.46 -16.08
N VAL A 204 -11.61 -5.60 -17.05
CA VAL A 204 -12.65 -4.86 -17.77
C VAL A 204 -12.59 -5.30 -19.23
N SER A 205 -13.72 -5.75 -19.76
CA SER A 205 -13.83 -6.19 -21.15
C SER A 205 -14.71 -5.25 -21.96
N GLY A 206 -14.33 -5.01 -23.22
CA GLY A 206 -15.01 -4.04 -24.08
C GLY A 206 -14.80 -2.59 -23.64
N GLY A 207 -15.72 -1.72 -24.06
CA GLY A 207 -15.63 -0.29 -23.81
C GLY A 207 -14.69 0.46 -24.75
N THR A 208 -14.64 1.78 -24.58
CA THR A 208 -13.75 2.67 -25.33
C THR A 208 -12.65 3.17 -24.38
N SER A 209 -11.39 3.00 -24.77
CA SER A 209 -10.25 3.58 -24.06
C SER A 209 -10.09 5.05 -24.46
N TYR A 210 -10.05 5.95 -23.48
CA TYR A 210 -10.17 7.39 -23.72
C TYR A 210 -8.86 8.15 -23.77
N THR A 211 -7.73 7.62 -23.27
CA THR A 211 -6.42 8.29 -23.38
C THR A 211 -5.26 7.41 -22.92
N LYS A 212 -4.02 7.84 -23.21
CA LYS A 212 -2.80 7.38 -22.54
C LYS A 212 -2.49 8.32 -21.39
N LEU A 213 -2.47 7.78 -20.17
CA LEU A 213 -2.11 8.54 -18.99
C LEU A 213 -0.59 8.77 -18.92
N LEU A 214 -0.18 9.98 -18.54
CA LEU A 214 1.23 10.34 -18.39
C LEU A 214 1.77 9.92 -17.02
N ASN A 215 0.94 10.09 -16.00
CA ASN A 215 1.15 9.58 -14.66
C ASN A 215 -0.19 9.10 -14.07
N ALA A 216 -0.08 8.22 -13.08
CA ALA A 216 -1.20 7.76 -12.28
C ALA A 216 -0.73 7.55 -10.83
N GLU A 217 -1.56 7.95 -9.89
CA GLU A 217 -1.40 7.77 -8.46
C GLU A 217 -2.71 7.23 -7.90
N ILE A 218 -2.64 6.09 -7.23
CA ILE A 218 -3.77 5.45 -6.57
C ILE A 218 -3.47 5.44 -5.08
N LYS A 219 -4.30 6.14 -4.30
CA LYS A 219 -4.22 6.15 -2.84
C LYS A 219 -5.32 5.31 -2.26
N ILE A 220 -4.96 4.42 -1.36
CA ILE A 220 -5.85 3.53 -0.65
C ILE A 220 -5.67 3.82 0.82
N ALA A 221 -6.74 4.27 1.48
CA ALA A 221 -6.78 4.49 2.91
C ALA A 221 -7.74 3.47 3.53
N THR A 222 -7.27 2.66 4.47
CA THR A 222 -8.11 1.74 5.24
C THR A 222 -8.74 2.43 6.47
N ASN A 223 -8.27 3.64 6.80
CA ASN A 223 -8.82 4.52 7.83
C ASN A 223 -8.91 3.82 9.20
N LEU A 224 -7.87 3.09 9.56
CA LEU A 224 -7.78 2.38 10.83
C LEU A 224 -7.94 3.32 12.02
N ASP A 225 -8.69 2.87 13.01
CA ASP A 225 -8.74 3.53 14.30
C ASP A 225 -7.44 3.24 15.07
N GLY A 226 -6.61 4.28 15.21
CA GLY A 226 -5.33 4.23 15.92
C GLY A 226 -5.43 4.55 17.40
N ASP A 227 -6.62 4.86 17.93
CA ASP A 227 -6.82 5.34 19.30
C ASP A 227 -7.21 4.22 20.29
N GLY A 228 -7.02 2.95 19.90
CA GLY A 228 -7.30 1.76 20.68
C GLY A 228 -6.36 1.50 21.87
N TYR A 229 -6.03 2.53 22.66
CA TYR A 229 -5.17 2.41 23.85
C TYR A 229 -5.99 2.01 25.08
N GLY A 230 -5.49 1.01 25.82
CA GLY A 230 -6.10 0.59 27.08
C GLY A 230 -5.72 1.51 28.25
N LEU A 231 -6.55 1.51 29.31
CA LEU A 231 -6.20 2.13 30.62
C LEU A 231 -5.18 1.29 31.41
N SER A 232 -4.46 0.38 30.75
CA SER A 232 -3.62 -0.65 31.36
C SER A 232 -2.17 -0.19 31.56
N THR A 233 -1.34 -1.03 32.19
CA THR A 233 0.11 -0.82 32.28
C THR A 233 0.82 -0.86 30.93
N ASP A 234 0.21 -1.47 29.91
CA ASP A 234 0.70 -1.47 28.54
C ASP A 234 0.29 -0.16 27.84
N PRO A 235 1.25 0.72 27.48
CA PRO A 235 0.98 2.01 26.85
C PRO A 235 0.78 1.89 25.32
N THR A 236 0.86 0.69 24.76
CA THR A 236 0.74 0.44 23.32
C THR A 236 -0.70 0.26 22.88
N VAL A 237 -0.95 0.37 21.57
CA VAL A 237 -2.27 0.09 21.01
C VAL A 237 -2.64 -1.39 21.20
N GLN A 238 -3.86 -1.64 21.65
CA GLN A 238 -4.33 -2.99 21.98
C GLN A 238 -5.04 -3.64 20.79
N GLU A 239 -5.84 -2.86 20.08
CA GLU A 239 -6.67 -3.30 18.98
C GLU A 239 -6.71 -2.21 17.91
N LEU A 240 -6.76 -2.62 16.64
CA LEU A 240 -6.96 -1.74 15.51
C LEU A 240 -8.26 -2.13 14.84
N TYR A 241 -9.23 -1.22 14.83
CA TYR A 241 -10.52 -1.45 14.18
C TYR A 241 -10.46 -0.95 12.74
N PRO A 242 -10.95 -1.73 11.76
CA PRO A 242 -11.02 -1.28 10.38
C PRO A 242 -12.00 -0.12 10.26
N GLY A 243 -11.58 0.94 9.58
CA GLY A 243 -12.47 2.03 9.18
C GLY A 243 -13.07 1.80 7.80
N ASN A 244 -13.81 2.80 7.32
CA ASN A 244 -14.33 2.79 5.96
C ASN A 244 -13.21 3.01 4.96
N ARG A 245 -12.92 2.04 4.10
CA ARG A 245 -11.90 2.19 3.05
C ARG A 245 -12.28 3.31 2.08
N ALA A 246 -11.28 4.09 1.67
CA ALA A 246 -11.39 5.05 0.59
C ALA A 246 -10.28 4.79 -0.44
N ILE A 247 -10.64 4.83 -1.73
CA ILE A 247 -9.70 4.70 -2.84
C ILE A 247 -9.82 5.93 -3.73
N GLU A 248 -8.72 6.66 -3.88
CA GLU A 248 -8.62 7.85 -4.71
C GLU A 248 -7.66 7.60 -5.87
N LEU A 249 -8.08 7.98 -7.08
CA LEU A 249 -7.27 7.97 -8.28
C LEU A 249 -6.92 9.42 -8.64
N THR A 250 -5.66 9.70 -8.88
CA THR A 250 -5.20 10.95 -9.49
C THR A 250 -4.36 10.61 -10.71
N PHE A 251 -4.59 11.27 -11.84
CA PHE A 251 -3.79 11.05 -13.04
C PHE A 251 -3.63 12.31 -13.85
N GLU A 252 -2.61 12.33 -14.72
CA GLU A 252 -2.44 13.36 -15.73
C GLU A 252 -2.72 12.83 -17.13
N MET A 253 -3.53 13.59 -17.87
CA MET A 253 -3.81 13.35 -19.29
C MET A 253 -3.21 14.45 -20.16
N SER A 254 -2.79 14.09 -21.37
CA SER A 254 -2.38 15.06 -22.39
C SER A 254 -3.58 15.82 -22.93
N TRP A 255 -3.43 17.14 -23.12
CA TRP A 255 -4.44 17.98 -23.78
C TRP A 255 -4.74 17.56 -25.22
N THR A 256 -3.78 16.97 -25.93
CA THR A 256 -3.96 16.52 -27.32
C THR A 256 -4.84 15.29 -27.42
N ASP A 257 -4.91 14.51 -26.35
CA ASP A 257 -5.59 13.21 -26.29
C ASP A 257 -6.90 13.34 -25.51
N TYR A 258 -7.39 14.58 -25.33
CA TYR A 258 -8.61 14.90 -24.63
C TYR A 258 -9.84 14.37 -25.38
N SER A 259 -10.58 13.47 -24.75
CA SER A 259 -11.84 12.96 -25.29
C SER A 259 -13.04 13.75 -24.76
N LEU A 260 -13.84 14.30 -25.68
CA LEU A 260 -15.13 14.92 -25.35
C LEU A 260 -16.07 13.93 -24.65
N THR A 261 -16.04 12.66 -25.04
CA THR A 261 -16.87 11.62 -24.43
C THR A 261 -16.45 11.33 -22.99
N PHE A 262 -15.14 11.33 -22.69
CA PHE A 262 -14.68 11.25 -21.30
C PHE A 262 -15.24 12.41 -20.48
N TYR A 263 -15.15 13.64 -21.01
CA TYR A 263 -15.65 14.83 -20.32
C TYR A 263 -17.16 14.77 -20.09
N ASP A 264 -17.94 14.41 -21.11
CA ASP A 264 -19.39 14.31 -21.00
C ASP A 264 -19.81 13.24 -19.99
N ASN A 265 -19.16 12.07 -20.01
CA ASN A 265 -19.40 11.00 -19.04
C ASN A 265 -19.04 11.43 -17.61
N ALA A 266 -17.87 12.06 -17.43
CA ALA A 266 -17.42 12.54 -16.14
C ALA A 266 -18.35 13.64 -15.59
N ARG A 267 -18.78 14.58 -16.43
CA ARG A 267 -19.73 15.64 -16.05
C ARG A 267 -21.11 15.10 -15.72
N ALA A 268 -21.54 14.04 -16.40
CA ALA A 268 -22.78 13.34 -16.11
C ALA A 268 -22.70 12.48 -14.83
N GLY A 269 -21.53 12.37 -14.18
CA GLY A 269 -21.33 11.52 -13.02
C GLY A 269 -21.40 10.03 -13.37
N THR A 270 -21.04 9.67 -14.60
CA THR A 270 -21.03 8.27 -15.05
C THR A 270 -19.76 7.58 -14.56
N ALA A 271 -19.91 6.42 -13.92
CA ALA A 271 -18.78 5.60 -13.52
C ALA A 271 -17.99 5.12 -14.74
N MET A 272 -16.66 5.21 -14.67
CA MET A 272 -15.76 4.66 -15.69
C MET A 272 -14.71 3.79 -15.01
N ALA A 273 -14.20 2.79 -15.72
CA ALA A 273 -13.15 1.95 -15.18
C ALA A 273 -11.77 2.54 -15.44
N PHE A 274 -10.83 2.27 -14.53
CA PHE A 274 -9.41 2.53 -14.71
C PHE A 274 -8.67 1.19 -14.78
N ASP A 275 -7.81 1.05 -15.77
CA ASP A 275 -6.95 -0.11 -15.95
C ASP A 275 -5.52 0.36 -16.21
N MET A 276 -4.60 -0.08 -15.36
CA MET A 276 -3.17 0.22 -15.45
C MET A 276 -2.39 -1.07 -15.59
N ALA A 277 -1.54 -1.12 -16.63
CA ALA A 277 -0.65 -2.24 -16.88
C ALA A 277 0.82 -1.82 -16.69
N LEU A 278 1.53 -2.60 -15.90
CA LEU A 278 2.96 -2.44 -15.66
C LEU A 278 3.68 -3.67 -16.20
N SER A 279 4.80 -3.46 -16.89
CA SER A 279 5.59 -4.56 -17.43
C SER A 279 7.01 -4.59 -16.86
N GLY A 280 7.52 -5.81 -16.74
CA GLY A 280 8.87 -6.13 -16.30
C GLY A 280 9.57 -7.01 -17.32
N PRO A 281 10.73 -7.59 -16.95
CA PRO A 281 11.51 -8.44 -17.84
C PRO A 281 10.78 -9.74 -18.20
N VAL A 282 11.26 -10.41 -19.24
CA VAL A 282 10.77 -11.73 -19.65
C VAL A 282 11.08 -12.76 -18.56
N ILE A 283 10.09 -13.59 -18.26
CA ILE A 283 10.19 -14.74 -17.37
C ILE A 283 10.65 -15.96 -18.19
N THR A 284 9.80 -16.37 -19.14
CA THR A 284 10.04 -17.53 -20.01
C THR A 284 9.12 -17.44 -21.24
N GLY A 285 9.65 -17.75 -22.43
CA GLY A 285 8.89 -17.69 -23.67
C GLY A 285 8.17 -16.35 -23.86
N ALA A 286 6.84 -16.39 -23.96
CA ALA A 286 5.98 -15.21 -24.12
C ALA A 286 5.59 -14.54 -22.78
N PHE A 287 5.88 -15.15 -21.63
CA PHE A 287 5.49 -14.63 -20.32
C PHE A 287 6.49 -13.62 -19.80
N LYS A 288 5.99 -12.47 -19.33
CA LYS A 288 6.76 -11.42 -18.66
C LYS A 288 6.27 -11.21 -17.25
N TYR A 289 7.11 -10.62 -16.41
CA TYR A 289 6.63 -10.03 -15.18
C TYR A 289 5.64 -8.93 -15.53
N GLU A 290 4.44 -9.00 -14.97
CA GLU A 290 3.39 -8.02 -15.22
C GLU A 290 2.68 -7.72 -13.89
N ALA A 291 2.27 -6.47 -13.71
CA ALA A 291 1.39 -6.09 -12.62
C ALA A 291 0.27 -5.23 -13.19
N HIS A 292 -0.98 -5.50 -12.82
CA HIS A 292 -2.14 -4.75 -13.27
C HIS A 292 -2.95 -4.27 -12.10
N VAL A 293 -3.40 -3.02 -12.16
CA VAL A 293 -4.34 -2.46 -11.20
C VAL A 293 -5.60 -2.08 -11.95
N CYS A 294 -6.73 -2.64 -11.51
CA CYS A 294 -8.04 -2.37 -12.07
C CYS A 294 -8.93 -1.75 -10.99
N LEU A 295 -9.50 -0.59 -11.28
CA LEU A 295 -10.59 0.03 -10.53
C LEU A 295 -11.84 -0.04 -11.42
N PRO A 296 -12.83 -0.89 -11.11
CA PRO A 296 -13.93 -1.18 -12.02
C PRO A 296 -14.93 -0.03 -12.13
N SER A 297 -15.02 0.81 -11.09
CA SER A 297 -15.96 1.93 -11.01
C SER A 297 -15.28 3.14 -10.35
N VAL A 298 -14.97 4.15 -11.15
CA VAL A 298 -14.38 5.43 -10.71
C VAL A 298 -15.30 6.56 -11.11
N PHE A 299 -15.65 7.39 -10.13
CA PHE A 299 -16.39 8.64 -10.34
C PHE A 299 -15.43 9.81 -10.33
N PHE A 300 -15.63 10.75 -11.25
CA PHE A 300 -14.82 11.95 -11.36
C PHE A 300 -15.61 13.14 -10.85
N ASP A 301 -14.93 14.02 -10.10
CA ASP A 301 -15.57 15.21 -9.58
C ASP A 301 -15.84 16.21 -10.72
N PRO A 302 -17.11 16.50 -11.06
CA PRO A 302 -17.46 17.37 -12.17
C PRO A 302 -16.99 18.82 -11.98
N VAL A 303 -16.74 19.26 -10.74
CA VAL A 303 -16.29 20.62 -10.40
C VAL A 303 -14.81 20.80 -10.75
N ASN A 304 -14.02 19.75 -10.61
CA ASN A 304 -12.57 19.75 -10.83
C ASN A 304 -12.18 19.21 -12.21
N LEU A 305 -13.14 19.00 -13.11
CA LEU A 305 -12.84 18.60 -14.48
C LEU A 305 -12.18 19.76 -15.26
N PRO A 306 -11.21 19.45 -16.14
CA PRO A 306 -10.69 20.45 -17.07
C PRO A 306 -11.81 21.05 -17.92
N ALA A 307 -11.88 22.38 -17.97
CA ALA A 307 -12.82 23.08 -18.85
C ALA A 307 -12.61 22.68 -20.32
N ILE A 308 -13.69 22.43 -21.06
CA ILE A 308 -13.61 22.14 -22.51
C ILE A 308 -12.87 23.28 -23.20
N GLY A 309 -11.76 22.98 -23.90
CA GLY A 309 -10.97 23.93 -24.67
C GLY A 309 -9.74 24.53 -23.96
N GLY A 310 -9.63 24.39 -22.64
CA GLY A 310 -8.38 24.55 -21.89
C GLY A 310 -7.66 25.89 -21.91
N ASP A 311 -6.57 25.94 -21.15
CA ASP A 311 -5.55 26.98 -21.30
C ASP A 311 -4.53 26.50 -22.34
N LYS A 312 -4.43 27.19 -23.48
CA LYS A 312 -3.48 26.88 -24.59
C LYS A 312 -2.02 26.84 -24.13
N LYS A 313 -1.69 27.32 -22.93
CA LYS A 313 -0.35 27.30 -22.35
C LYS A 313 -0.03 26.04 -21.55
N ARG A 314 -1.01 25.23 -21.15
CA ARG A 314 -0.79 23.98 -20.38
C ARG A 314 -0.94 22.76 -21.30
N ARG A 315 0.02 21.84 -21.24
CA ARG A 315 0.04 20.62 -22.08
C ARG A 315 -0.58 19.39 -21.41
N THR A 316 -0.74 19.43 -20.08
CA THR A 316 -1.34 18.35 -19.29
C THR A 316 -2.43 18.88 -18.37
N VAL A 317 -3.35 18.00 -17.96
CA VAL A 317 -4.35 18.25 -16.92
C VAL A 317 -4.30 17.12 -15.90
N GLN A 318 -4.26 17.49 -14.62
CA GLN A 318 -4.50 16.57 -13.53
C GLN A 318 -6.01 16.39 -13.29
N VAL A 319 -6.44 15.14 -13.16
CA VAL A 319 -7.82 14.76 -12.87
C VAL A 319 -7.83 13.89 -11.62
N LYS A 320 -8.80 14.11 -10.75
CA LYS A 320 -9.04 13.30 -9.55
C LYS A 320 -10.36 12.54 -9.67
N GLY A 321 -10.35 11.28 -9.27
CA GLY A 321 -11.52 10.43 -9.15
C GLY A 321 -11.51 9.65 -7.84
N THR A 322 -12.69 9.15 -7.48
CA THR A 322 -12.91 8.30 -6.30
C THR A 322 -13.46 6.97 -6.80
N ALA A 323 -12.82 5.87 -6.41
CA ALA A 323 -13.32 4.55 -6.75
C ALA A 323 -14.40 4.11 -5.76
N GLN A 324 -15.36 3.35 -6.26
CA GLN A 324 -16.42 2.73 -5.47
C GLN A 324 -16.53 1.24 -5.79
N THR A 325 -17.14 0.49 -4.88
CA THR A 325 -17.48 -0.91 -5.12
C THR A 325 -18.38 -1.02 -6.33
N ASP A 326 -17.93 -1.79 -7.33
CA ASP A 326 -18.74 -2.05 -8.50
C ASP A 326 -19.92 -2.97 -8.14
N THR A 327 -21.10 -2.61 -8.62
CA THR A 327 -22.35 -3.33 -8.32
C THR A 327 -22.44 -4.72 -8.98
N THR A 328 -21.66 -4.96 -10.04
CA THR A 328 -21.67 -6.24 -10.76
C THR A 328 -20.77 -7.27 -10.10
N THR A 329 -19.56 -6.84 -9.74
CA THR A 329 -18.50 -7.71 -9.20
C THR A 329 -18.44 -7.70 -7.68
N GLY A 330 -19.00 -6.68 -7.02
CA GLY A 330 -18.90 -6.48 -5.57
C GLY A 330 -17.49 -6.10 -5.09
N VAL A 331 -16.62 -5.67 -6.01
CA VAL A 331 -15.20 -5.36 -5.76
C VAL A 331 -14.93 -3.90 -6.17
N ASP A 332 -14.10 -3.19 -5.42
CA ASP A 332 -13.69 -1.81 -5.70
C ASP A 332 -12.27 -1.69 -6.28
N MET A 333 -11.42 -2.68 -6.04
CA MET A 333 -10.10 -2.78 -6.68
C MET A 333 -9.65 -4.24 -6.84
N GLY A 334 -9.07 -4.53 -8.00
CA GLY A 334 -8.28 -5.73 -8.22
C GLY A 334 -6.83 -5.39 -8.50
N LEU A 335 -5.92 -6.09 -7.84
CA LEU A 335 -4.50 -6.06 -8.13
C LEU A 335 -4.08 -7.44 -8.62
N TRP A 336 -3.49 -7.50 -9.81
CA TRP A 336 -2.95 -8.74 -10.35
C TRP A 336 -1.45 -8.63 -10.53
N ILE A 337 -0.71 -9.69 -10.21
CA ILE A 337 0.74 -9.76 -10.39
C ILE A 337 1.10 -11.13 -10.98
N ARG A 338 1.81 -11.12 -12.10
CA ARG A 338 2.49 -12.30 -12.63
C ARG A 338 3.89 -12.36 -12.07
N THR A 339 4.16 -13.40 -11.30
CA THR A 339 5.49 -13.68 -10.77
C THR A 339 6.00 -15.02 -11.28
N SER A 340 7.31 -15.07 -11.49
CA SER A 340 8.11 -16.31 -11.43
C SER A 340 9.09 -16.07 -10.29
N GLU A 341 9.45 -16.98 -9.39
CA GLU A 341 9.37 -18.44 -9.26
C GLU A 341 8.82 -18.71 -7.83
N ALA A 342 8.05 -19.78 -7.57
CA ALA A 342 7.26 -20.05 -6.33
C ALA A 342 8.01 -19.86 -4.98
N THR A 343 7.43 -19.55 -3.81
CA THR A 343 6.05 -19.35 -3.28
C THR A 343 5.91 -17.92 -2.70
N LEU A 344 4.67 -17.43 -2.59
CA LEU A 344 4.31 -16.16 -1.94
C LEU A 344 4.96 -15.99 -0.55
#